data_AF-A0ABD5SUC8-F1
#
_entry.id   AF-A0ABD5SUC8-F1
#
_cell.length_a   1.000
_cell.length_b   1.000
_cell.length_c   1.000
_cell.angle_alpha   90.00
_cell.angle_beta   90.00
_cell.angle_gamma   90.00
#
_symmetry.space_group_name_H-M   'P 1'
#
loop_
_entity.id
_entity.type
_entity.pdbx_description
1 polymer ?
#
loop_
_entity_poly.entity_id
_entity_poly.type
_entity_poly.pdbx_seq_one_letter_code
_entity_poly.pdbx_strand_id
1 'polypeptide(L)'
;MAETRQWQLASRPVGEPTAENFELVTVDRPEPSDGEVLVETLYQSVDPYMRGRMRDAESYAEPWNVGEPMQAGVVGEVLESEADEFAAGDVVTGDLLWAEHAVADADDLQPVNPDLGPV
;
A
#
# COMPACT_ATOMS: atom_id res chain seq x y z
N MET A 1 -0.96 20.43 6.16
CA MET A 1 -0.49 19.09 5.78
C MET A 1 -1.68 18.37 5.19
N ALA A 2 -1.51 17.69 4.05
CA ALA A 2 -2.55 16.80 3.56
C ALA A 2 -2.61 15.56 4.46
N GLU A 3 -3.77 14.91 4.54
CA GLU A 3 -3.99 13.72 5.35
C GLU A 3 -4.29 12.51 4.45
N THR A 4 -3.98 11.31 4.93
CA THR A 4 -4.31 10.05 4.27
C THR A 4 -4.80 9.03 5.29
N ARG A 5 -5.73 8.16 4.91
CA ARG A 5 -6.18 7.05 5.74
C ARG A 5 -5.43 5.77 5.40
N GLN A 6 -5.08 4.99 6.42
CA GLN A 6 -4.43 3.69 6.25
C GLN A 6 -4.95 2.65 7.23
N TRP A 7 -4.96 1.40 6.80
CA TRP A 7 -5.31 0.26 7.66
C TRP A 7 -4.07 -0.27 8.37
N GLN A 8 -4.12 -0.26 9.70
CA GLN A 8 -3.10 -0.85 10.55
C GLN A 8 -3.55 -2.18 11.14
N LEU A 9 -2.58 -3.04 11.43
CA LEU A 9 -2.82 -4.27 12.19
C LEU A 9 -2.94 -3.91 13.68
N ALA A 10 -4.15 -3.76 14.20
CA ALA A 10 -4.40 -3.35 15.59
C ALA A 10 -4.07 -4.46 16.60
N SER A 11 -4.25 -5.72 16.22
CA SER A 11 -3.93 -6.88 17.05
C SER A 11 -3.78 -8.14 16.22
N ARG A 12 -3.07 -9.15 16.75
CA ARG A 12 -2.90 -10.43 16.05
C ARG A 12 -4.17 -11.30 16.16
N PRO A 13 -4.80 -11.71 15.05
CA PRO A 13 -6.01 -12.52 15.08
C PRO A 13 -5.74 -13.94 15.58
N VAL A 14 -6.56 -14.40 16.53
CA VAL A 14 -6.66 -15.81 16.95
C VAL A 14 -7.76 -16.48 16.12
N GLY A 15 -7.37 -17.38 15.20
CA GLY A 15 -8.33 -17.99 14.26
C GLY A 15 -8.64 -17.09 13.07
N GLU A 16 -9.92 -16.85 12.80
CA GLU A 16 -10.39 -15.96 11.74
C GLU A 16 -10.22 -14.48 12.14
N PRO A 17 -9.68 -13.60 11.27
CA PRO A 17 -9.62 -12.18 11.55
C PRO A 17 -11.01 -11.56 11.74
N THR A 18 -11.14 -10.72 12.76
CA THR A 18 -12.34 -9.90 13.01
C THR A 18 -12.02 -8.44 12.76
N ALA A 19 -13.06 -7.59 12.72
CA ALA A 19 -12.88 -6.15 12.58
C ALA A 19 -11.99 -5.53 13.66
N GLU A 20 -11.93 -6.12 14.87
CA GLU A 20 -11.12 -5.65 16.00
C GLU A 20 -9.61 -5.85 15.78
N ASN A 21 -9.22 -6.64 14.77
CA ASN A 21 -7.82 -6.82 14.41
C ASN A 21 -7.28 -5.72 13.50
N PHE A 22 -8.14 -4.82 13.04
CA PHE A 22 -7.80 -3.77 12.11
C PHE A 22 -8.23 -2.42 12.67
N GLU A 23 -7.45 -1.39 12.38
CA GLU A 23 -7.78 -0.02 12.71
C GLU A 23 -7.55 0.86 11.49
N LEU A 24 -8.56 1.67 11.14
CA LEU A 24 -8.42 2.70 10.12
C LEU A 24 -7.97 3.98 10.81
N VAL A 25 -6.75 4.42 10.53
CA VAL A 25 -6.17 5.63 11.12
C VAL A 25 -5.99 6.71 10.05
N THR A 26 -6.13 7.97 10.45
CA THR A 26 -5.75 9.12 9.63
C THR A 26 -4.38 9.59 10.08
N VAL A 27 -3.46 9.75 9.13
CA VAL A 27 -2.09 10.22 9.35
C VAL A 27 -1.76 11.36 8.39
N ASP A 28 -0.68 12.10 8.66
CA ASP A 28 -0.13 13.04 7.68
C ASP A 28 0.26 12.28 6.41
N ARG A 29 -0.14 12.80 5.25
CA ARG A 29 0.20 12.20 3.96
C ARG A 29 1.72 12.33 3.74
N PRO A 30 2.42 11.23 3.39
CA PRO A 30 3.85 11.30 3.10
C PRO A 30 4.10 12.12 1.83
N GLU A 31 5.29 12.71 1.74
CA GLU A 31 5.80 13.41 0.57
C GLU A 31 6.94 12.56 -0.03
N PRO A 32 7.01 12.40 -1.36
CA PRO A 32 8.08 11.63 -1.99
C PRO A 32 9.42 12.37 -1.88
N SER A 33 10.50 11.61 -1.71
CA SER A 33 11.89 12.08 -1.79
C SER A 33 12.50 11.73 -3.15
N ASP A 34 13.74 12.15 -3.40
CA ASP A 34 14.50 11.84 -4.63
C ASP A 34 14.45 10.34 -4.98
N GLY A 35 13.94 10.00 -6.15
CA GLY A 35 13.74 8.62 -6.62
C GLY A 35 12.41 7.96 -6.20
N GLU A 36 11.59 8.63 -5.40
CA GLU A 36 10.30 8.13 -4.95
C GLU A 36 9.13 8.79 -5.67
N VAL A 37 7.98 8.12 -5.62
CA VAL A 37 6.71 8.64 -6.13
C VAL A 37 5.62 8.50 -5.09
N LEU A 38 4.69 9.46 -5.07
CA LEU A 38 3.46 9.41 -4.31
C LEU A 38 2.34 8.86 -5.18
N VAL A 39 1.74 7.76 -4.76
CA VAL A 39 0.65 7.08 -5.48
C VAL A 39 -0.66 7.25 -4.74
N GLU A 40 -1.71 7.72 -5.42
CA GLU A 40 -3.10 7.61 -4.98
C GLU A 40 -3.65 6.24 -5.36
N THR A 41 -4.21 5.55 -4.37
CA THR A 41 -4.67 4.17 -4.54
C THR A 41 -6.06 4.12 -5.19
N LEU A 42 -6.17 3.44 -6.32
CA LEU A 42 -7.45 3.20 -7.00
C LEU A 42 -8.07 1.87 -6.57
N TYR A 43 -7.26 0.81 -6.53
CA TYR A 43 -7.67 -0.55 -6.16
C TYR A 43 -6.62 -1.24 -5.31
N GLN A 44 -7.09 -2.13 -4.43
CA GLN A 44 -6.23 -2.93 -3.56
C GLN A 44 -6.65 -4.39 -3.61
N SER A 45 -5.66 -5.27 -3.66
CA SER A 45 -5.85 -6.71 -3.58
C SER A 45 -6.03 -7.14 -2.13
N VAL A 46 -6.94 -8.08 -1.89
CA VAL A 46 -7.12 -8.74 -0.60
C VAL A 46 -6.89 -10.23 -0.79
N ASP A 47 -5.72 -10.70 -0.35
CA ASP A 47 -5.23 -12.02 -0.69
C ASP A 47 -5.10 -12.96 0.51
N PRO A 48 -5.29 -14.29 0.32
CA PRO A 48 -5.14 -15.26 1.40
C PRO A 48 -3.78 -15.23 2.12
N TYR A 49 -2.69 -14.82 1.43
CA TYR A 49 -1.36 -14.76 2.03
C TYR A 49 -1.27 -13.76 3.19
N MET A 50 -2.09 -12.70 3.16
CA MET A 50 -2.12 -11.66 4.19
C MET A 50 -2.38 -12.26 5.58
N ARG A 51 -3.18 -13.34 5.66
CA ARG A 51 -3.43 -14.04 6.93
C ARG A 51 -2.14 -14.59 7.56
N GLY A 52 -1.18 -15.02 6.74
CA GLY A 52 0.14 -15.47 7.18
C GLY A 52 0.95 -14.33 7.78
N ARG A 53 0.95 -13.16 7.12
CA ARG A 53 1.66 -11.95 7.56
C ARG A 53 1.16 -11.43 8.91
N MET A 54 -0.11 -11.67 9.26
CA MET A 54 -0.65 -11.26 10.57
C MET A 54 -0.16 -12.12 11.77
N ARG A 55 0.49 -13.27 11.52
CA ARG A 55 0.95 -14.19 12.58
C ARG A 55 2.38 -13.90 12.99
N ASP A 56 2.67 -13.98 14.28
CA ASP A 56 4.03 -13.98 14.82
C ASP A 56 4.65 -15.37 14.75
N ALA A 57 4.94 -15.84 13.53
CA ALA A 57 5.51 -17.16 13.31
C ALA A 57 6.48 -17.11 12.13
N GLU A 58 7.51 -17.96 12.18
CA GLU A 58 8.42 -18.13 11.04
C GLU A 58 7.62 -18.48 9.78
N SER A 59 7.80 -17.66 8.75
CA SER A 59 7.13 -17.76 7.45
C SER A 59 8.11 -17.31 6.36
N TYR A 60 7.76 -17.59 5.10
CA TYR A 60 8.54 -17.15 3.95
C TYR A 60 8.51 -15.64 3.73
N ALA A 61 7.55 -14.94 4.35
CA ALA A 61 7.38 -13.50 4.30
C ALA A 61 7.31 -12.93 5.71
N GLU A 62 7.96 -11.79 5.92
CA GLU A 62 8.07 -11.14 7.23
C GLU A 62 6.70 -10.79 7.82
N PRO A 63 6.42 -11.08 9.10
CA PRO A 63 5.16 -10.69 9.71
C PRO A 63 4.96 -9.17 9.71
N TRP A 64 3.72 -8.73 9.56
CA TRP A 64 3.36 -7.35 9.88
C TRP A 64 3.42 -7.12 11.39
N ASN A 65 3.93 -5.95 11.77
CA ASN A 65 3.96 -5.52 13.16
C ASN A 65 2.60 -4.98 13.58
N VAL A 66 2.27 -5.17 14.86
CA VAL A 66 1.07 -4.57 15.45
C VAL A 66 1.27 -3.06 15.57
N GLY A 67 0.28 -2.28 15.15
CA GLY A 67 0.31 -0.81 15.11
C GLY A 67 0.96 -0.23 13.84
N GLU A 68 1.37 -1.07 12.89
CA GLU A 68 1.94 -0.62 11.61
C GLU A 68 0.94 -0.81 10.45
N PRO A 69 1.05 0.01 9.39
CA PRO A 69 0.23 -0.16 8.20
C PRO A 69 0.50 -1.52 7.55
N MET A 70 -0.57 -2.16 7.09
CA MET A 70 -0.46 -3.38 6.30
C MET A 70 -0.05 -3.05 4.86
N GLN A 71 0.27 -4.09 4.08
CA GLN A 71 0.63 -3.95 2.67
C GLN A 71 -0.35 -4.74 1.79
N ALA A 72 -0.50 -4.35 0.54
CA ALA A 72 -1.32 -5.00 -0.46
C ALA A 72 -0.74 -4.79 -1.86
N GLY A 73 -1.06 -5.69 -2.79
CA GLY A 73 -0.91 -5.37 -4.21
C GLY A 73 -1.89 -4.25 -4.59
N VAL A 74 -1.38 -3.19 -5.21
CA VAL A 74 -2.13 -1.97 -5.52
C VAL A 74 -2.08 -1.67 -7.01
N VAL A 75 -3.18 -1.15 -7.54
CA VAL A 75 -3.19 -0.34 -8.77
C VAL A 75 -3.54 1.08 -8.34
N GLY A 76 -2.71 2.04 -8.76
CA GLY A 76 -2.83 3.44 -8.36
C GLY A 76 -2.43 4.41 -9.45
N GLU A 77 -2.75 5.68 -9.24
CA GLU A 77 -2.35 6.80 -10.08
C GLU A 77 -1.24 7.59 -9.39
N VAL A 78 -0.19 7.94 -10.11
CA VAL A 78 0.88 8.80 -9.60
C VAL A 78 0.33 10.20 -9.36
N LEU A 79 0.39 10.66 -8.12
CA LEU A 79 -0.06 12.00 -7.73
C LEU A 79 1.08 13.02 -7.82
N GLU A 80 2.28 12.64 -7.33
CA GLU A 80 3.50 13.45 -7.31
C GLU A 80 4.70 12.52 -7.56
N SER A 81 5.75 12.98 -8.25
CA SER A 81 6.92 12.17 -8.59
C SER A 81 8.20 13.00 -8.46
N GLU A 82 9.18 12.46 -7.75
CA GLU A 82 10.56 12.96 -7.67
C GLU A 82 11.53 11.98 -8.37
N ALA A 83 11.00 11.20 -9.32
CA ALA A 83 11.72 10.24 -10.16
C ALA A 83 11.56 10.56 -11.65
N ASP A 84 12.51 10.16 -12.48
CA ASP A 84 12.50 10.44 -13.94
C ASP A 84 11.58 9.47 -14.72
N GLU A 85 11.26 8.32 -14.13
CA GLU A 85 10.55 7.20 -14.74
C GLU A 85 9.03 7.39 -14.83
N PHE A 86 8.46 8.20 -13.94
CA PHE A 86 7.01 8.38 -13.80
C PHE A 86 6.63 9.85 -13.66
N ALA A 87 5.48 10.20 -14.20
CA ALA A 87 4.88 11.53 -14.09
C ALA A 87 3.50 11.46 -13.43
N ALA A 88 3.04 12.58 -12.88
CA ALA A 88 1.69 12.69 -12.35
C ALA A 88 0.63 12.33 -13.42
N GLY A 89 -0.33 11.49 -13.03
CA GLY A 89 -1.37 10.92 -13.90
C GLY A 89 -1.01 9.56 -14.51
N ASP A 90 0.23 9.07 -14.36
CA ASP A 90 0.58 7.71 -14.80
C ASP A 90 -0.10 6.67 -13.90
N VAL A 91 -0.57 5.57 -14.49
CA VAL A 91 -1.13 4.44 -13.74
C VAL A 91 -0.04 3.41 -13.49
N VAL A 92 0.09 2.97 -12.25
CA VAL A 92 1.14 2.05 -11.80
C VAL A 92 0.57 0.91 -10.96
N THR A 93 1.36 -0.14 -10.81
CA THR A 93 1.08 -1.25 -9.89
C THR A 93 2.33 -1.67 -9.13
N GLY A 94 2.14 -2.11 -7.88
CA GLY A 94 3.21 -2.57 -6.99
C GLY A 94 2.64 -3.06 -5.65
N ASP A 95 3.51 -3.55 -4.77
CA ASP A 95 3.17 -3.89 -3.38
C ASP A 95 3.32 -2.65 -2.50
N LEU A 96 2.20 -2.00 -2.18
CA LEU A 96 2.16 -0.72 -1.46
C LEU A 96 1.48 -0.85 -0.11
N LEU A 97 1.45 0.23 0.67
CA LEU A 97 0.69 0.29 1.92
C LEU A 97 -0.81 0.15 1.64
N TRP A 98 -1.52 -0.50 2.57
CA TRP A 98 -2.97 -0.55 2.57
C TRP A 98 -3.55 0.80 3.01
N ALA A 99 -3.46 1.78 2.13
CA ALA A 99 -3.75 3.19 2.38
C ALA A 99 -4.44 3.86 1.19
N GLU A 100 -4.91 5.09 1.37
CA GLU A 100 -5.38 5.94 0.26
C GLU A 100 -4.21 6.49 -0.56
N HIS A 101 -3.07 6.74 0.09
CA HIS A 101 -1.84 7.21 -0.54
C HIS A 101 -0.65 6.47 0.04
N ALA A 102 0.32 6.14 -0.79
CA ALA A 102 1.59 5.56 -0.38
C ALA A 102 2.75 6.16 -1.19
N VAL A 103 3.90 6.35 -0.53
CA VAL A 103 5.16 6.63 -1.21
C VAL A 103 5.85 5.31 -1.52
N ALA A 104 6.45 5.20 -2.69
CA ALA A 104 7.22 4.04 -3.12
C ALA A 104 8.44 4.49 -3.93
N ASP A 105 9.52 3.70 -3.85
CA ASP A 105 10.63 3.81 -4.79
C ASP A 105 10.12 3.53 -6.21
N ALA A 106 10.56 4.32 -7.19
CA ALA A 106 10.15 4.14 -8.59
C ALA A 106 10.50 2.73 -9.11
N ASP A 107 11.62 2.15 -8.64
CA ASP A 107 12.08 0.81 -9.02
C ASP A 107 11.12 -0.33 -8.59
N ASP A 108 10.28 -0.10 -7.58
CA ASP A 108 9.31 -1.07 -7.08
C ASP A 108 7.97 -1.02 -7.83
N LEU A 109 7.83 -0.11 -8.80
CA LEU A 109 6.61 0.10 -9.55
C LEU A 109 6.70 -0.41 -10.99
N GLN A 110 5.56 -0.86 -11.49
CA GLN A 110 5.38 -1.28 -12.87
C GLN A 110 4.33 -0.36 -13.52
N PRO A 111 4.58 0.19 -14.73
CA PRO A 111 3.58 0.97 -15.44
C PRO A 111 2.42 0.08 -15.89
N VAL A 112 1.20 0.59 -15.77
CA VAL A 112 -0.02 0.00 -16.30
C VAL A 112 -0.50 0.87 -17.45
N ASN A 113 -0.73 0.28 -18.63
CA ASN A 113 -1.21 1.04 -19.79
C ASN A 113 -2.76 1.03 -19.83
N PRO A 114 -3.44 2.15 -19.50
CA PRO A 114 -4.90 2.23 -19.48
C PRO A 114 -5.53 2.23 -20.90
N ASP A 115 -4.74 2.43 -21.97
CA ASP A 115 -5.27 2.35 -23.34
C ASP A 115 -5.56 0.91 -23.77
N LEU A 116 -5.01 -0.09 -23.06
CA LEU A 116 -5.24 -1.51 -23.34
C LEU A 116 -6.55 -2.03 -22.74
N GLY A 117 -7.14 -1.31 -21.80
CA GLY A 117 -8.38 -1.69 -21.12
C GLY A 117 -8.71 -0.76 -19.96
N PRO A 118 -9.97 -0.76 -19.49
CA PRO A 118 -10.37 0.10 -18.40
C PRO A 118 -9.56 -0.20 -17.13
N VAL A 119 -9.24 0.87 -16.42
CA VAL A 119 -8.81 0.87 -15.03
C VAL A 119 -10.03 1.16 -14.17
#